data_AF-A0A9W8R8K2-F1
#
_entry.id   AF-A0A9W8R8K2-F1
#
_cell.length_a   1.000
_cell.length_b   1.000
_cell.length_c   1.000
_cell.angle_alpha   90.00
_cell.angle_beta   90.00
_cell.angle_gamma   90.00
#
_symmetry.space_group_name_H-M   'P 1'
#
loop_
_entity.id
_entity.type
_entity.pdbx_description
1 polymer ?
#
loop_
_entity_poly.entity_id
_entity_poly.type
_entity_poly.pdbx_seq_one_letter_code
_entity_poly.pdbx_strand_id
1 'polypeptide(L)'
;MAQFKKFDADTVLTSRDVPALYQSIQGLAKEFAVLGQIKTAKSLISLLLSQYSSDWQLRQIKSLKFAFAEVDEWPDQIPQEERTEEALDGVATNITPDFGNESDAEQDDPAELGVLLETAKDSDASSGGAAMERSNALATALAMAIRLASRHTSSIEEIEADPKVQKALGYIAVRMHGNQAINRLTEHRTNWRLLSTGALARKIPVDMTKVDAFGQEVIATFTERLKNGRHAHPREKKSIRELLDELDRNTRANGTSEYEAMGEEVPESLFVLPPATDEQISALELRLDIVLPDDYKEFFKISNGFGGSWNGYYLEPPLHGVDDVEWAEFYGDILPIELHESPTGNLDLDLPGGREWPTYGRPIELGSEDVLQAQFIPPHDTRRAIEAYKECLESPETPDAVKQHTRKLIASKYGSWEAFEKLEWVAMDQHDTESVAYVNRKRRFGE
;
A
#
# COMPACT_ATOMS: atom_id res chain seq x y z
N MET A 1 -12.06 -11.67 10.61
CA MET A 1 -11.07 -11.02 11.50
C MET A 1 -10.22 -10.11 10.62
N ALA A 2 -10.10 -8.82 10.94
CA ALA A 2 -9.16 -7.96 10.22
C ALA A 2 -7.73 -8.43 10.55
N GLN A 3 -7.05 -9.02 9.55
CA GLN A 3 -5.63 -9.36 9.65
C GLN A 3 -4.86 -8.07 9.86
N PHE A 4 -4.04 -8.00 10.90
CA PHE A 4 -2.93 -7.06 10.90
C PHE A 4 -2.13 -7.29 9.62
N LYS A 5 -1.73 -6.22 8.91
CA LYS A 5 -0.63 -6.33 7.94
C LYS A 5 0.62 -6.68 8.75
N LYS A 6 0.82 -7.97 9.02
CA LYS A 6 2.00 -8.48 9.69
C LYS A 6 3.19 -8.16 8.80
N PHE A 7 4.24 -7.57 9.37
CA PHE A 7 5.52 -7.49 8.68
C PHE A 7 5.92 -8.90 8.24
N ASP A 8 6.12 -9.05 6.94
CA ASP A 8 6.61 -10.27 6.33
C ASP A 8 7.80 -9.89 5.45
N ALA A 9 8.98 -10.35 5.87
CA ALA A 9 10.21 -10.04 5.18
C ALA A 9 10.20 -10.55 3.73
N ASP A 10 9.58 -11.70 3.46
CA ASP A 10 9.50 -12.25 2.10
C ASP A 10 8.62 -11.37 1.22
N THR A 11 7.45 -10.97 1.71
CA THR A 11 6.58 -10.00 1.02
C THR A 11 7.33 -8.69 0.73
N VAL A 12 8.04 -8.12 1.71
CA VAL A 12 8.82 -6.88 1.51
C VAL A 12 9.90 -7.06 0.43
N LEU A 13 10.64 -8.16 0.47
CA LEU A 13 11.75 -8.42 -0.45
C LEU A 13 11.26 -8.74 -1.86
N THR A 14 10.08 -9.33 -2.01
CA THR A 14 9.59 -9.86 -3.29
C THR A 14 8.45 -9.04 -3.92
N SER A 15 7.84 -8.10 -3.20
CA SER A 15 6.73 -7.28 -3.71
C SER A 15 7.15 -6.39 -4.87
N ARG A 16 6.33 -6.38 -5.93
CA ARG A 16 6.44 -5.50 -7.10
C ARG A 16 5.81 -4.13 -6.84
N ASP A 17 4.89 -4.05 -5.89
CA ASP A 17 4.14 -2.86 -5.50
C ASP A 17 5.00 -2.00 -4.56
N VAL A 18 5.53 -0.92 -5.13
CA VAL A 18 6.33 0.08 -4.41
C VAL A 18 5.45 0.96 -3.52
N PRO A 19 4.28 1.47 -3.95
CA PRO A 19 3.35 2.15 -3.05
C PRO A 19 3.05 1.38 -1.75
N ALA A 20 2.75 0.09 -1.82
CA ALA A 20 2.52 -0.74 -0.63
C ALA A 20 3.77 -0.88 0.25
N LEU A 21 4.96 -0.98 -0.36
CA LEU A 21 6.24 -0.99 0.35
C LEU A 21 6.41 0.31 1.18
N TYR A 22 6.08 1.45 0.57
CA TYR A 22 6.13 2.75 1.24
C TYR A 22 5.17 2.87 2.42
N GLN A 23 3.90 2.50 2.18
CA GLN A 23 2.89 2.50 3.22
C GLN A 23 3.30 1.58 4.37
N SER A 24 3.94 0.43 4.08
CA SER A 24 4.46 -0.49 5.08
C SER A 24 5.57 0.15 5.93
N ILE A 25 6.57 0.79 5.32
CA ILE A 25 7.64 1.50 6.06
C ILE A 25 7.04 2.58 6.96
N GLN A 26 6.11 3.38 6.44
CA GLN A 26 5.47 4.46 7.20
C GLN A 26 4.63 3.93 8.36
N GLY A 27 3.82 2.89 8.12
CA GLY A 27 3.01 2.24 9.16
C GLY A 27 3.87 1.70 10.29
N LEU A 28 4.94 0.96 9.96
CA LEU A 28 5.87 0.42 10.94
C LEU A 28 6.62 1.52 11.69
N ALA A 29 7.03 2.60 11.02
CA ALA A 29 7.65 3.75 11.69
C ALA A 29 6.71 4.38 12.73
N LYS A 30 5.42 4.51 12.43
CA LYS A 30 4.42 4.98 13.40
C LYS A 30 4.25 4.02 14.57
N GLU A 31 4.15 2.71 14.30
CA GLU A 31 4.04 1.69 15.34
C GLU A 31 5.25 1.69 16.29
N PHE A 32 6.47 1.74 15.76
CA PHE A 32 7.67 1.88 16.58
C PHE A 32 7.66 3.19 17.36
N ALA A 33 7.31 4.31 16.72
CA ALA A 33 7.35 5.61 17.37
C ALA A 33 6.39 5.71 18.57
N VAL A 34 5.15 5.21 18.46
CA VAL A 34 4.19 5.25 19.59
C VAL A 34 4.60 4.36 20.77
N LEU A 35 5.49 3.38 20.53
CA LEU A 35 6.10 2.55 21.56
C LEU A 35 7.38 3.16 22.15
N GLY A 36 7.72 4.40 21.79
CA GLY A 36 8.94 5.09 22.23
C GLY A 36 10.21 4.68 21.47
N GLN A 37 10.08 3.88 20.41
CA GLN A 37 11.22 3.42 19.58
C GLN A 37 11.57 4.45 18.49
N ILE A 38 11.79 5.71 18.91
CA ILE A 38 11.95 6.86 18.01
C ILE A 38 13.17 6.71 17.10
N LYS A 39 14.26 6.11 17.58
CA LYS A 39 15.46 5.83 16.77
C LYS A 39 15.20 4.86 15.63
N THR A 40 14.40 3.84 15.89
CA THR A 40 13.99 2.86 14.88
C THR A 40 13.08 3.52 13.84
N ALA A 41 12.09 4.29 14.30
CA ALA A 41 11.21 5.07 13.43
C ALA A 41 11.98 6.06 12.55
N LYS A 42 12.91 6.83 13.14
CA LYS A 42 13.82 7.74 12.43
C LYS A 42 14.60 7.00 11.36
N SER A 43 15.18 5.84 11.68
CA SER A 43 15.97 5.05 10.73
C SER A 43 15.14 4.61 9.53
N LEU A 44 13.91 4.15 9.76
CA LEU A 44 12.96 3.77 8.70
C LEU A 44 12.58 4.95 7.82
N ILE A 45 12.27 6.10 8.42
CA ILE A 45 11.94 7.32 7.66
C ILE A 45 13.14 7.87 6.90
N SER A 46 14.34 7.84 7.48
CA SER A 46 15.57 8.21 6.77
C SER A 46 15.83 7.30 5.58
N LEU A 47 15.63 5.99 5.72
CA LEU A 47 15.71 5.06 4.58
C LEU A 47 14.73 5.45 3.49
N LEU A 48 13.46 5.69 3.84
CA LEU A 48 12.42 6.09 2.89
C LEU A 48 12.79 7.37 2.13
N LEU A 49 13.10 8.44 2.86
CA LEU A 49 13.40 9.76 2.29
C LEU A 49 14.72 9.77 1.53
N SER A 50 15.72 8.97 1.93
CA SER A 50 16.99 8.87 1.21
C SER A 50 16.84 8.38 -0.22
N GLN A 51 15.77 7.64 -0.47
CA GLN A 51 15.55 7.05 -1.78
C GLN A 51 14.75 7.98 -2.70
N TYR A 52 13.88 8.84 -2.14
CA TYR A 52 12.78 9.41 -2.90
C TYR A 52 12.23 10.77 -2.43
N SER A 53 12.98 11.53 -1.63
CA SER A 53 12.53 12.81 -1.04
C SER A 53 11.76 13.73 -2.01
N SER A 54 10.44 13.81 -1.83
CA SER A 54 9.55 14.78 -2.45
C SER A 54 8.64 15.44 -1.41
N ASP A 55 8.09 16.61 -1.73
CA ASP A 55 7.15 17.32 -0.84
C ASP A 55 5.96 16.44 -0.46
N TRP A 56 5.47 15.61 -1.40
CA TRP A 56 4.41 14.66 -1.14
C TRP A 56 4.81 13.66 -0.04
N GLN A 57 6.03 13.12 -0.08
CA GLN A 57 6.51 12.18 0.94
C GLN A 57 6.67 12.84 2.31
N LEU A 58 7.18 14.07 2.34
CA LEU A 58 7.26 14.86 3.56
C LEU A 58 5.87 15.10 4.17
N ARG A 59 4.83 15.27 3.34
CA ARG A 59 3.44 15.35 3.80
C ARG A 59 2.93 14.02 4.36
N GLN A 60 3.32 12.88 3.82
CA GLN A 60 2.87 11.58 4.33
C GLN A 60 3.40 11.26 5.74
N ILE A 61 4.58 11.77 6.09
CA ILE A 61 5.21 11.55 7.41
C ILE A 61 4.91 12.67 8.42
N LYS A 62 4.00 13.60 8.11
CA LYS A 62 3.75 14.82 8.90
C LYS A 62 3.53 14.59 10.40
N SER A 63 2.79 13.55 10.77
CA SER A 63 2.50 13.19 12.17
C SER A 63 3.76 12.74 12.94
N LEU A 64 4.74 12.12 12.28
CA LEU A 64 5.98 11.70 12.90
C LEU A 64 6.95 12.86 13.17
N LYS A 65 6.75 14.03 12.55
CA LYS A 65 7.56 15.22 12.83
C LYS A 65 7.47 15.61 14.31
N PHE A 66 6.30 15.46 14.93
CA PHE A 66 6.11 15.69 16.37
C PHE A 66 6.98 14.74 17.21
N ALA A 67 7.06 13.47 16.82
CA ALA A 67 7.86 12.46 17.51
C ALA A 67 9.35 12.81 17.48
N PHE A 68 9.85 13.25 16.33
CA PHE A 68 11.25 13.66 16.15
C PHE A 68 11.57 14.96 16.87
N ALA A 69 10.64 15.92 16.87
CA ALA A 69 10.76 17.17 17.61
C ALA A 69 10.89 16.93 19.12
N GLU A 70 10.07 16.04 19.69
CA GLU A 70 10.02 15.79 21.14
C GLU A 70 11.36 15.29 21.71
N VAL A 71 12.14 14.55 20.90
CA VAL A 71 13.45 14.02 21.31
C VAL A 71 14.63 14.74 20.66
N ASP A 72 14.38 15.77 19.86
CA ASP A 72 15.37 16.46 19.01
C ASP A 72 16.23 15.50 18.14
N GLU A 73 15.61 14.43 17.63
CA GLU A 73 16.26 13.47 16.75
C GLU A 73 15.54 13.38 15.40
N TRP A 74 15.99 14.21 14.46
CA TRP A 74 15.40 14.32 13.12
C TRP A 74 16.09 13.43 12.09
N PRO A 75 15.36 12.86 11.11
CA PRO A 75 15.93 12.41 9.84
C PRO A 75 16.65 13.56 9.13
N ASP A 76 17.88 13.32 8.65
CA ASP A 76 18.70 14.35 7.98
C ASP A 76 18.02 14.91 6.71
N GLN A 77 17.17 14.10 6.09
CA GLN A 77 16.46 14.43 4.85
C GLN A 77 15.30 15.41 5.07
N ILE A 78 14.85 15.64 6.30
CA ILE A 78 13.81 16.63 6.59
C ILE A 78 14.48 18.02 6.64
N PRO A 79 14.09 18.99 5.80
CA PRO A 79 14.71 20.32 5.78
C PRO A 79 14.60 21.06 7.12
N GLN A 80 15.49 22.01 7.39
CA GLN A 80 15.55 22.69 8.69
C GLN A 80 14.31 23.58 8.94
N GLU A 81 13.77 24.16 7.87
CA GLU A 81 12.53 24.95 7.87
C GLU A 81 11.32 24.14 8.36
N GLU A 82 11.29 22.84 8.08
CA GLU A 82 10.23 21.90 8.50
C GLU A 82 10.37 21.44 9.96
N ARG A 83 11.45 21.84 10.65
CA ARG A 83 11.75 21.48 12.05
C ARG A 83 11.43 22.62 13.02
N THR A 84 10.93 23.74 12.53
CA THR A 84 10.60 24.92 13.34
C THR A 84 9.26 24.74 14.06
N GLU A 85 9.09 25.44 15.18
CA GLU A 85 7.82 25.46 15.91
C GLU A 85 6.65 25.96 15.03
N GLU A 86 6.89 26.98 14.21
CA GLU A 86 5.89 27.50 13.26
C GLU A 86 5.45 26.43 12.24
N ALA A 87 6.40 25.65 11.71
CA ALA A 87 6.08 24.54 10.80
C ALA A 87 5.31 23.43 11.52
N LEU A 88 5.69 23.08 12.75
CA LEU A 88 4.99 22.08 13.56
C LEU A 88 3.56 22.52 13.92
N ASP A 89 3.34 23.79 14.23
CA ASP A 89 2.02 24.34 14.49
C ASP A 89 1.15 24.34 13.22
N GLY A 90 1.74 24.65 12.07
CA GLY A 90 1.10 24.49 10.76
C GLY A 90 0.69 23.03 10.51
N VAL A 91 1.55 22.07 10.87
CA VAL A 91 1.24 20.64 10.78
C VAL A 91 0.09 20.26 11.72
N ALA A 92 0.11 20.71 12.97
CA ALA A 92 -0.95 20.42 13.95
C ALA A 92 -2.31 20.93 13.46
N THR A 93 -2.36 22.19 13.00
CA THR A 93 -3.56 22.81 12.42
C THR A 93 -4.12 22.04 11.22
N ASN A 94 -3.24 21.54 10.35
CA ASN A 94 -3.62 20.80 9.14
C ASN A 94 -4.08 19.36 9.42
N ILE A 95 -3.67 18.74 10.53
CA ILE A 95 -4.00 17.35 10.85
C ILE A 95 -5.23 17.27 11.75
N THR A 96 -5.30 18.12 12.76
CA THR A 96 -6.38 18.15 13.75
C THR A 96 -7.02 19.54 13.78
N PRO A 97 -7.76 19.94 12.72
CA PRO A 97 -8.31 21.28 12.61
C PRO A 97 -9.41 21.57 13.64
N ASP A 98 -10.15 20.54 14.08
CA ASP A 98 -11.34 20.72 14.91
C ASP A 98 -11.14 20.42 16.42
N PHE A 99 -10.05 19.74 16.82
CA PHE A 99 -9.84 19.36 18.22
C PHE A 99 -8.36 19.15 18.60
N GLY A 100 -7.87 19.90 19.58
CA GLY A 100 -6.76 19.50 20.42
C GLY A 100 -5.41 20.17 20.16
N ASN A 101 -5.41 21.41 19.71
CA ASN A 101 -4.21 22.24 19.76
C ASN A 101 -4.00 22.77 21.20
N GLU A 102 -2.79 23.21 21.54
CA GLU A 102 -2.53 23.87 22.85
C GLU A 102 -3.44 25.10 23.06
N SER A 103 -3.95 25.71 21.98
CA SER A 103 -4.93 26.79 22.01
C SER A 103 -6.29 26.41 22.60
N ASP A 104 -6.63 25.12 22.66
CA ASP A 104 -7.90 24.62 23.22
C ASP A 104 -7.78 24.33 24.73
N ALA A 105 -6.58 24.48 25.29
CA ALA A 105 -6.28 24.17 26.68
C ALA A 105 -7.08 25.05 27.68
N GLU A 106 -7.63 26.19 27.28
CA GLU A 106 -8.53 26.99 28.14
C GLU A 106 -9.97 26.46 28.17
N GLN A 107 -10.36 25.61 27.22
CA GLN A 107 -11.71 25.05 27.08
C GLN A 107 -11.84 23.59 27.52
N ASP A 108 -10.74 22.89 27.82
CA ASP A 108 -10.80 21.49 28.25
C ASP A 108 -11.65 21.33 29.53
N ASP A 109 -12.77 20.61 29.40
CA ASP A 109 -13.69 20.27 30.48
C ASP A 109 -13.45 18.83 30.98
N PRO A 110 -13.15 18.61 32.28
CA PRO A 110 -13.09 17.28 32.87
C PRO A 110 -14.32 16.39 32.63
N ALA A 111 -15.52 16.96 32.42
CA ALA A 111 -16.72 16.23 32.08
C ALA A 111 -16.66 15.65 30.66
N GLU A 112 -16.12 16.41 29.70
CA GLU A 112 -15.92 15.98 28.31
C GLU A 112 -14.91 14.82 28.23
N LEU A 113 -13.82 14.89 29.00
CA LEU A 113 -12.87 13.77 29.14
C LEU A 113 -13.57 12.49 29.63
N GLY A 114 -14.52 12.63 30.56
CA GLY A 114 -15.36 11.53 31.00
C GLY A 114 -16.16 10.91 29.86
N VAL A 115 -16.79 11.73 29.03
CA VAL A 115 -17.56 11.29 27.85
C VAL A 115 -16.67 10.57 26.83
N LEU A 116 -15.49 11.12 26.52
CA LEU A 116 -14.54 10.50 25.58
C LEU A 116 -14.08 9.12 26.08
N LEU A 117 -13.74 9.02 27.36
CA LEU A 117 -13.32 7.75 27.97
C LEU A 117 -14.46 6.73 28.03
N GLU A 118 -15.70 7.14 28.27
CA GLU A 118 -16.85 6.22 28.26
C GLU A 118 -17.26 5.83 26.84
N THR A 119 -17.13 6.71 25.85
CA THR A 119 -17.34 6.39 24.41
C THR A 119 -16.41 5.27 23.95
N ALA A 120 -15.20 5.25 24.51
CA ALA A 120 -14.18 4.25 24.20
C ALA A 120 -14.27 2.96 25.04
N LYS A 121 -15.09 2.96 26.10
CA LYS A 121 -15.20 1.86 27.06
C LYS A 121 -16.19 0.81 26.53
N ASP A 122 -15.77 -0.45 26.56
CA ASP A 122 -16.62 -1.62 26.29
C ASP A 122 -17.14 -1.82 24.86
N SER A 123 -16.25 -1.88 23.87
CA SER A 123 -16.63 -2.46 22.58
C SER A 123 -15.59 -3.37 21.97
N ASP A 124 -16.10 -4.41 21.31
CA ASP A 124 -15.43 -5.44 20.53
C ASP A 124 -15.15 -5.03 19.08
N ALA A 125 -15.75 -3.93 18.59
CA ALA A 125 -15.56 -3.50 17.20
C ALA A 125 -14.10 -3.09 16.95
N SER A 126 -13.39 -3.88 16.14
CA SER A 126 -11.99 -3.63 15.75
C SER A 126 -11.85 -3.05 14.34
N SER A 127 -12.90 -3.09 13.52
CA SER A 127 -12.93 -2.58 12.13
C SER A 127 -14.11 -1.63 11.88
N GLY A 128 -14.10 -0.94 10.73
CA GLY A 128 -15.18 -0.05 10.30
C GLY A 128 -15.20 1.33 10.96
N GLY A 129 -16.27 2.09 10.72
CA GLY A 129 -16.44 3.48 11.18
C GLY A 129 -16.46 3.61 12.71
N ALA A 130 -17.23 2.77 13.40
CA ALA A 130 -17.32 2.79 14.86
C ALA A 130 -15.97 2.51 15.55
N ALA A 131 -15.12 1.66 14.97
CA ALA A 131 -13.77 1.45 15.49
C ALA A 131 -12.89 2.69 15.30
N MET A 132 -12.99 3.36 14.14
CA MET A 132 -12.27 4.60 13.85
C MET A 132 -12.69 5.75 14.78
N GLU A 133 -13.99 5.95 15.02
CA GLU A 133 -14.51 6.97 15.93
C GLU A 133 -13.95 6.79 17.34
N ARG A 134 -13.87 5.55 17.83
CA ARG A 134 -13.29 5.27 19.14
C ARG A 134 -11.79 5.46 19.20
N SER A 135 -11.07 5.08 18.14
CA SER A 135 -9.64 5.38 18.01
C SER A 135 -9.40 6.88 18.11
N ASN A 136 -10.24 7.69 17.46
CA ASN A 136 -10.20 9.15 17.57
C ASN A 136 -10.49 9.62 19.00
N ALA A 137 -11.59 9.16 19.60
CA ALA A 137 -11.96 9.53 20.97
C ALA A 137 -10.87 9.21 21.99
N LEU A 138 -10.20 8.07 21.87
CA LEU A 138 -9.08 7.69 22.74
C LEU A 138 -7.85 8.57 22.56
N ALA A 139 -7.51 8.89 21.30
CA ALA A 139 -6.37 9.75 21.01
C ALA A 139 -6.60 11.18 21.53
N THR A 140 -7.81 11.70 21.39
CA THR A 140 -8.23 13.00 21.95
C THR A 140 -8.30 12.97 23.48
N ALA A 141 -8.81 11.88 24.08
CA ALA A 141 -8.86 11.72 25.53
C ALA A 141 -7.47 11.74 26.16
N LEU A 142 -6.48 11.10 25.52
CA LEU A 142 -5.09 11.15 25.99
C LEU A 142 -4.54 12.58 25.93
N ALA A 143 -4.73 13.29 24.82
CA ALA A 143 -4.26 14.66 24.65
C ALA A 143 -4.87 15.60 25.71
N MET A 144 -6.18 15.50 25.92
CA MET A 144 -6.91 16.28 26.93
C MET A 144 -6.44 15.93 28.36
N ALA A 145 -6.25 14.65 28.67
CA ALA A 145 -5.74 14.23 29.98
C ALA A 145 -4.34 14.80 30.25
N ILE A 146 -3.45 14.79 29.25
CA ILE A 146 -2.10 15.37 29.35
C ILE A 146 -2.18 16.88 29.60
N ARG A 147 -3.03 17.63 28.86
CA ARG A 147 -3.19 19.08 29.05
C ARG A 147 -3.73 19.42 30.44
N LEU A 148 -4.75 18.70 30.90
CA LEU A 148 -5.32 18.90 32.23
C LEU A 148 -4.30 18.64 33.34
N ALA A 149 -3.51 17.56 33.24
CA ALA A 149 -2.43 17.29 34.19
C ALA A 149 -1.33 18.36 34.13
N SER A 150 -1.00 18.84 32.92
CA SER A 150 0.01 19.87 32.68
C SER A 150 -0.33 21.24 33.30
N ARG A 151 -1.61 21.49 33.63
CA ARG A 151 -2.02 22.70 34.38
C ARG A 151 -1.49 22.72 35.81
N HIS A 152 -1.15 21.56 36.36
CA HIS A 152 -0.74 21.41 37.76
C HIS A 152 0.75 21.13 37.91
N THR A 153 1.42 20.64 36.87
CA THR A 153 2.83 20.27 36.89
C THR A 153 3.44 20.32 35.49
N SER A 154 4.74 20.54 35.41
CA SER A 154 5.54 20.42 34.19
C SER A 154 6.38 19.14 34.14
N SER A 155 6.38 18.33 35.21
CA SER A 155 7.10 17.05 35.23
C SER A 155 6.36 16.01 34.39
N ILE A 156 7.06 15.41 33.44
CA ILE A 156 6.53 14.34 32.59
C ILE A 156 6.17 13.12 33.44
N GLU A 157 6.96 12.81 34.46
CA GLU A 157 6.72 11.70 35.38
C GLU A 157 5.43 11.89 36.19
N GLU A 158 5.17 13.11 36.66
CA GLU A 158 3.93 13.44 37.38
C GLU A 158 2.71 13.46 36.45
N ILE A 159 2.85 13.96 35.22
CA ILE A 159 1.81 13.89 34.19
C ILE A 159 1.49 12.44 33.85
N GLU A 160 2.52 11.61 33.62
CA GLU A 160 2.32 10.19 33.34
C GLU A 160 1.60 9.52 34.51
N ALA A 161 1.97 9.83 35.76
CA ALA A 161 1.36 9.25 36.95
C ALA A 161 -0.10 9.70 37.20
N ASP A 162 -0.60 10.72 36.49
CA ASP A 162 -1.98 11.18 36.64
C ASP A 162 -2.98 10.03 36.36
N PRO A 163 -3.97 9.78 37.25
CA PRO A 163 -4.90 8.67 37.08
C PRO A 163 -5.70 8.69 35.77
N LYS A 164 -6.02 9.88 35.23
CA LYS A 164 -6.76 10.02 33.98
C LYS A 164 -5.89 9.69 32.77
N VAL A 165 -4.63 10.12 32.81
CA VAL A 165 -3.61 9.74 31.80
C VAL A 165 -3.40 8.23 31.80
N GLN A 166 -3.17 7.64 32.98
CA GLN A 166 -3.00 6.19 33.12
C GLN A 166 -4.22 5.40 32.62
N LYS A 167 -5.44 5.91 32.86
CA LYS A 167 -6.68 5.30 32.36
C LYS A 167 -6.77 5.37 30.83
N ALA A 168 -6.48 6.52 30.23
CA ALA A 168 -6.46 6.67 28.77
C ALA A 168 -5.44 5.73 28.11
N LEU A 169 -4.19 5.71 28.62
CA LEU A 169 -3.14 4.81 28.14
C LEU A 169 -3.53 3.32 28.27
N GLY A 170 -4.21 2.95 29.35
CA GLY A 170 -4.71 1.58 29.54
C GLY A 170 -5.73 1.18 28.47
N TYR A 171 -6.69 2.06 28.15
CA TYR A 171 -7.68 1.78 27.11
C TYR A 171 -7.05 1.74 25.72
N ILE A 172 -6.10 2.62 25.44
CA ILE A 172 -5.33 2.61 24.18
C ILE A 172 -4.56 1.29 24.03
N ALA A 173 -3.88 0.83 25.08
CA ALA A 173 -3.10 -0.42 25.03
C ALA A 173 -3.97 -1.64 24.67
N VAL A 174 -5.20 -1.70 25.18
CA VAL A 174 -6.15 -2.78 24.86
C VAL A 174 -6.66 -2.70 23.41
N ARG A 175 -6.83 -1.48 22.88
CA ARG A 175 -7.45 -1.22 21.57
C ARG A 175 -6.47 -0.76 20.49
N MET A 176 -5.17 -0.95 20.69
CA MET A 176 -4.12 -0.50 19.76
C MET A 176 -4.26 -1.09 18.34
N HIS A 177 -4.96 -2.22 18.23
CA HIS A 177 -5.26 -2.92 16.97
C HIS A 177 -6.55 -2.46 16.27
N GLY A 178 -7.29 -1.53 16.88
CA GLY A 178 -8.50 -0.99 16.30
C GLY A 178 -8.20 -0.19 15.03
N ASN A 179 -9.17 -0.13 14.13
CA ASN A 179 -9.09 0.66 12.90
C ASN A 179 -8.56 2.07 13.17
N GLN A 180 -7.52 2.48 12.44
CA GLN A 180 -6.87 3.79 12.54
C GLN A 180 -6.28 4.15 13.92
N ALA A 181 -6.22 3.24 14.91
CA ALA A 181 -5.78 3.56 16.28
C ALA A 181 -4.44 4.27 16.33
N ILE A 182 -3.42 3.69 15.68
CA ILE A 182 -2.08 4.29 15.61
C ILE A 182 -2.09 5.62 14.88
N ASN A 183 -2.79 5.72 13.74
CA ASN A 183 -2.86 6.98 12.99
C ASN A 183 -3.45 8.10 13.86
N ARG A 184 -4.61 7.88 14.47
CA ARG A 184 -5.25 8.88 15.36
C ARG A 184 -4.36 9.27 16.53
N LEU A 185 -3.65 8.32 17.14
CA LEU A 185 -2.71 8.62 18.23
C LEU A 185 -1.57 9.55 17.79
N THR A 186 -0.99 9.28 16.63
CA THR A 186 0.16 10.03 16.08
C THR A 186 -0.22 11.44 15.62
N GLU A 187 -1.50 11.67 15.32
CA GLU A 187 -2.03 12.92 14.78
C GLU A 187 -2.09 14.05 15.83
N HIS A 188 -2.22 13.74 17.12
CA HIS A 188 -2.23 14.75 18.18
C HIS A 188 -0.83 15.06 18.70
N ARG A 189 -0.34 16.29 18.46
CA ARG A 189 0.97 16.78 18.92
C ARG A 189 1.20 16.54 20.42
N THR A 190 0.21 16.86 21.26
CA THR A 190 0.30 16.73 22.72
C THR A 190 0.60 15.31 23.19
N ASN A 191 0.13 14.28 22.47
CA ASN A 191 0.35 12.89 22.87
C ASN A 191 1.83 12.50 22.87
N TRP A 192 2.63 13.12 22.01
CA TRP A 192 4.04 12.79 21.83
C TRP A 192 4.89 13.01 23.08
N ARG A 193 4.50 13.94 23.97
CA ARG A 193 5.12 14.15 25.29
C ARG A 193 5.24 12.87 26.13
N LEU A 194 4.26 11.96 25.99
CA LEU A 194 4.27 10.67 26.71
C LEU A 194 4.64 9.51 25.80
N LEU A 195 4.21 9.52 24.54
CA LEU A 195 4.49 8.41 23.62
C LEU A 195 5.98 8.27 23.35
N SER A 196 6.73 9.38 23.24
CA SER A 196 8.18 9.38 23.02
C SER A 196 8.96 8.71 24.15
N THR A 197 8.42 8.70 25.38
CA THR A 197 9.05 8.09 26.55
C THR A 197 8.80 6.58 26.66
N GLY A 198 7.99 6.02 25.75
CA GLY A 198 7.55 4.62 25.81
C GLY A 198 6.48 4.36 26.89
N ALA A 199 5.76 5.38 27.35
CA ALA A 199 4.68 5.22 28.34
C ALA A 199 3.62 4.21 27.91
N LEU A 200 3.26 4.21 26.62
CA LEU A 200 2.34 3.23 26.05
C LEU A 200 2.93 1.82 26.03
N ALA A 201 4.20 1.66 25.66
CA ALA A 201 4.86 0.35 25.65
C ALA A 201 4.86 -0.30 27.04
N ARG A 202 5.01 0.48 28.12
CA ARG A 202 4.90 -0.01 29.51
C ARG A 202 3.52 -0.55 29.88
N LYS A 203 2.47 -0.22 29.13
CA LYS A 203 1.10 -0.73 29.31
C LYS A 203 0.81 -2.00 28.54
N ILE A 204 1.65 -2.32 27.56
CA ILE A 204 1.47 -3.47 26.70
C ILE A 204 2.43 -4.57 27.21
N PRO A 205 1.99 -5.82 27.33
CA PRO A 205 2.85 -6.93 27.76
C PRO A 205 3.81 -7.35 26.63
N VAL A 206 4.68 -6.43 26.18
CA VAL A 206 5.69 -6.65 25.15
C VAL A 206 7.09 -6.69 25.75
N ASP A 207 7.89 -7.61 25.23
CA ASP A 207 9.31 -7.70 25.54
C ASP A 207 10.07 -6.70 24.66
N MET A 208 10.53 -5.60 25.26
CA MET A 208 11.21 -4.53 24.52
C MET A 208 12.51 -5.00 23.86
N THR A 209 13.20 -6.01 24.40
CA THR A 209 14.37 -6.59 23.73
C THR A 209 13.98 -7.29 22.44
N LYS A 210 12.81 -7.95 22.40
CA LYS A 210 12.27 -8.52 21.16
C LYS A 210 11.81 -7.44 20.18
N VAL A 211 11.19 -6.36 20.68
CA VAL A 211 10.81 -5.21 19.84
C VAL A 211 12.04 -4.57 19.19
N ASP A 212 13.13 -4.40 19.94
CA ASP A 212 14.39 -3.87 19.42
C ASP A 212 14.99 -4.79 18.35
N ALA A 213 15.08 -6.10 18.64
CA ALA A 213 15.58 -7.09 17.70
C ALA A 213 14.75 -7.13 16.40
N PHE A 214 13.43 -7.08 16.55
CA PHE A 214 12.49 -6.99 15.43
C PHE A 214 12.68 -5.70 14.63
N GLY A 215 12.89 -4.56 15.29
CA GLY A 215 13.22 -3.30 14.63
C GLY A 215 14.48 -3.37 13.78
N GLN A 216 15.52 -4.06 14.26
CA GLN A 216 16.75 -4.30 13.48
C GLN A 216 16.49 -5.17 12.25
N GLU A 217 15.69 -6.23 12.38
CA GLU A 217 15.28 -7.10 11.27
C GLU A 217 14.51 -6.31 10.20
N VAL A 218 13.55 -5.48 10.62
CA VAL A 218 12.75 -4.64 9.73
C VAL A 218 13.65 -3.66 8.96
N ILE A 219 14.54 -2.95 9.68
CA ILE A 219 15.49 -2.00 9.07
C ILE A 219 16.40 -2.72 8.06
N ALA A 220 16.94 -3.88 8.42
CA ALA A 220 17.82 -4.67 7.55
C ALA A 220 17.08 -5.10 6.27
N THR A 221 15.84 -5.59 6.42
CA THR A 221 15.02 -6.05 5.29
C THR A 221 14.70 -4.92 4.32
N PHE A 222 14.26 -3.75 4.81
CA PHE A 222 14.00 -2.62 3.93
C PHE A 222 15.28 -2.04 3.33
N THR A 223 16.39 -2.04 4.08
CA THR A 223 17.69 -1.63 3.56
C THR A 223 18.11 -2.50 2.39
N GLU A 224 17.99 -3.83 2.52
CA GLU A 224 18.25 -4.78 1.44
C GLU A 224 17.36 -4.48 0.23
N ARG A 225 16.05 -4.40 0.44
CA ARG A 225 15.07 -4.15 -0.62
C ARG A 225 15.31 -2.85 -1.38
N LEU A 226 15.67 -1.78 -0.68
CA LEU A 226 15.88 -0.45 -1.26
C LEU A 226 17.25 -0.32 -1.94
N LYS A 227 18.28 -1.03 -1.46
CA LYS A 227 19.62 -1.00 -2.07
C LYS A 227 19.77 -1.95 -3.25
N ASN A 228 19.31 -3.20 -3.09
CA ASN A 228 19.56 -4.28 -4.03
C ASN A 228 18.36 -4.57 -4.94
N GLY A 229 17.23 -3.89 -4.70
CA GLY A 229 16.01 -4.11 -5.45
C GLY A 229 15.24 -5.34 -4.98
N ARG A 230 14.31 -5.79 -5.81
CA ARG A 230 13.37 -6.86 -5.49
C ARG A 230 14.01 -8.22 -5.71
N HIS A 231 13.78 -9.16 -4.81
CA HIS A 231 14.07 -10.56 -5.05
C HIS A 231 13.00 -11.17 -5.97
N ALA A 232 13.42 -12.08 -6.84
CA ALA A 232 12.46 -12.86 -7.63
C ALA A 232 11.59 -13.69 -6.68
N HIS A 233 10.27 -13.54 -6.77
CA HIS A 233 9.34 -14.31 -5.98
C HIS A 233 9.39 -15.79 -6.42
N PRO A 234 9.29 -16.78 -5.52
CA PRO A 234 9.34 -18.20 -5.90
C PRO A 234 8.33 -18.58 -6.99
N ARG A 235 7.15 -17.96 -7.01
CA ARG A 235 6.13 -18.16 -8.07
C ARG A 235 6.58 -17.76 -9.46
N GLU A 236 7.55 -16.84 -9.62
CA GLU A 236 8.06 -16.45 -10.95
C GLU A 236 8.79 -17.60 -11.67
N LYS A 237 9.17 -18.66 -10.95
CA LYS A 237 9.81 -19.85 -11.54
C LYS A 237 8.80 -20.93 -11.93
N LYS A 238 7.56 -20.84 -11.46
CA LYS A 238 6.51 -21.84 -11.74
C LYS A 238 6.08 -21.78 -13.20
N SER A 239 5.61 -22.91 -13.71
CA SER A 239 4.90 -23.02 -14.99
C SER A 239 3.47 -22.49 -14.88
N ILE A 240 2.82 -22.22 -16.02
CA ILE A 240 1.41 -21.77 -16.03
C ILE A 240 0.51 -22.82 -15.36
N ARG A 241 0.73 -24.11 -15.62
CA ARG A 241 0.03 -25.23 -14.97
C ARG A 241 0.13 -25.14 -13.43
N GLU A 242 1.33 -24.99 -12.90
CA GLU A 242 1.55 -24.92 -11.45
C GLU A 242 0.90 -23.69 -10.81
N LEU A 243 0.87 -22.56 -11.53
CA LEU A 243 0.18 -21.35 -11.08
C LEU A 243 -1.34 -21.55 -11.03
N LEU A 244 -1.94 -22.10 -12.09
CA LEU A 244 -3.37 -22.38 -12.15
C LEU A 244 -3.81 -23.40 -11.09
N ASP A 245 -3.03 -24.47 -10.90
CA ASP A 245 -3.32 -25.48 -9.88
C ASP A 245 -3.18 -24.90 -8.45
N GLU A 246 -2.33 -23.88 -8.24
CA GLU A 246 -2.26 -23.16 -6.97
C GLU A 246 -3.46 -22.21 -6.77
N LEU A 247 -3.86 -21.49 -7.82
CA LEU A 247 -5.05 -20.61 -7.79
C LEU A 247 -6.33 -21.41 -7.52
N ASP A 248 -6.53 -22.54 -8.20
CA ASP A 248 -7.66 -23.45 -7.96
C ASP A 248 -7.71 -23.90 -6.49
N ARG A 249 -6.61 -24.45 -5.99
CA ARG A 249 -6.54 -24.94 -4.61
C ARG A 249 -6.75 -23.83 -3.60
N ASN A 250 -6.16 -22.66 -3.83
CA ASN A 250 -6.27 -21.51 -2.93
C ASN A 250 -7.70 -20.98 -2.89
N THR A 251 -8.35 -20.86 -4.04
CA THR A 251 -9.72 -20.36 -4.16
C THR A 251 -10.70 -21.28 -3.48
N ARG A 252 -10.61 -22.59 -3.73
CA ARG A 252 -11.49 -23.57 -3.08
C ARG A 252 -11.32 -23.64 -1.57
N ALA A 253 -10.10 -23.40 -1.08
CA ALA A 253 -9.81 -23.41 0.35
C ALA A 253 -10.22 -22.13 1.08
N ASN A 254 -10.17 -20.98 0.41
CA ASN A 254 -10.24 -19.67 1.08
C ASN A 254 -11.34 -18.73 0.57
N GLY A 255 -11.92 -18.98 -0.60
CA GLY A 255 -12.99 -18.16 -1.18
C GLY A 255 -14.40 -18.53 -0.72
N THR A 256 -14.54 -19.44 0.25
CA THR A 256 -15.84 -20.01 0.67
C THR A 256 -16.86 -18.95 1.08
N SER A 257 -16.42 -17.89 1.77
CA SER A 257 -17.31 -16.81 2.22
C SER A 257 -17.92 -16.01 1.07
N GLU A 258 -17.18 -15.84 -0.03
CA GLU A 258 -17.70 -15.13 -1.20
C GLU A 258 -18.75 -15.97 -1.92
N TYR A 259 -18.49 -17.27 -2.12
CA TYR A 259 -19.49 -18.18 -2.70
C TYR A 259 -20.75 -18.26 -1.83
N GLU A 260 -20.62 -18.33 -0.51
CA GLU A 260 -21.75 -18.26 0.41
C GLU A 260 -22.55 -16.94 0.27
N ALA A 261 -21.86 -15.80 0.13
CA ALA A 261 -22.51 -14.50 -0.05
C ALA A 261 -23.24 -14.38 -1.39
N MET A 262 -22.72 -15.02 -2.44
CA MET A 262 -23.38 -15.13 -3.75
C MET A 262 -24.54 -16.15 -3.75
N GLY A 263 -24.63 -17.01 -2.72
CA GLY A 263 -25.60 -18.11 -2.67
C GLY A 263 -25.22 -19.28 -3.60
N GLU A 264 -23.94 -19.43 -3.89
CA GLU A 264 -23.38 -20.45 -4.77
C GLU A 264 -22.56 -21.47 -3.99
N GLU A 265 -22.41 -22.67 -4.57
CA GLU A 265 -21.49 -23.67 -4.03
C GLU A 265 -20.08 -23.42 -4.55
N VAL A 266 -19.08 -23.65 -3.70
CA VAL A 266 -17.68 -23.61 -4.13
C VAL A 266 -17.46 -24.67 -5.21
N PRO A 267 -16.96 -24.30 -6.40
CA PRO A 267 -16.79 -25.24 -7.49
C PRO A 267 -15.77 -26.32 -7.14
N GLU A 268 -15.96 -27.54 -7.63
CA GLU A 268 -14.99 -28.63 -7.44
C GLU A 268 -13.63 -28.32 -8.09
N SER A 269 -13.64 -27.48 -9.13
CA SER A 269 -12.49 -27.07 -9.94
C SER A 269 -12.76 -25.74 -10.63
N LEU A 270 -11.77 -24.85 -10.70
CA LEU A 270 -11.81 -23.63 -11.52
C LEU A 270 -11.54 -23.88 -13.02
N PHE A 271 -11.12 -25.09 -13.40
CA PHE A 271 -10.98 -25.49 -14.80
C PHE A 271 -12.37 -25.80 -15.38
N VAL A 272 -13.07 -24.77 -15.87
CA VAL A 272 -14.49 -24.85 -16.26
C VAL A 272 -14.69 -25.59 -17.59
N LEU A 273 -13.79 -25.40 -18.55
CA LEU A 273 -13.87 -25.95 -19.90
C LEU A 273 -12.67 -26.86 -20.22
N PRO A 274 -12.85 -27.85 -21.12
CA PRO A 274 -11.73 -28.69 -21.55
C PRO A 274 -10.66 -27.86 -22.26
N PRO A 275 -9.38 -28.26 -22.19
CA PRO A 275 -8.28 -27.59 -22.91
C PRO A 275 -8.59 -27.27 -24.36
N ALA A 276 -8.22 -26.08 -24.82
CA ALA A 276 -8.38 -25.68 -26.21
C ALA A 276 -7.38 -26.40 -27.13
N THR A 277 -7.81 -26.69 -28.36
CA THR A 277 -6.92 -27.23 -29.40
C THR A 277 -6.13 -26.13 -30.11
N ASP A 278 -5.06 -26.52 -30.81
CA ASP A 278 -4.26 -25.60 -31.63
C ASP A 278 -5.11 -24.92 -32.72
N GLU A 279 -6.11 -25.62 -33.27
CA GLU A 279 -7.04 -25.07 -34.26
C GLU A 279 -7.96 -24.01 -33.67
N GLN A 280 -8.46 -24.22 -32.44
CA GLN A 280 -9.29 -23.23 -31.74
C GLN A 280 -8.49 -21.95 -31.44
N ILE A 281 -7.26 -22.10 -30.96
CA ILE A 281 -6.37 -20.97 -30.69
C ILE A 281 -6.03 -20.24 -31.99
N SER A 282 -5.74 -20.96 -33.07
CA SER A 282 -5.45 -20.37 -34.38
C SER A 282 -6.67 -19.62 -34.96
N ALA A 283 -7.88 -20.15 -34.75
CA ALA A 283 -9.12 -19.49 -35.13
C ALA A 283 -9.35 -18.19 -34.33
N LEU A 284 -9.03 -18.19 -33.04
CA LEU A 284 -9.07 -16.98 -32.21
C LEU A 284 -8.07 -15.93 -32.69
N GLU A 285 -6.80 -16.29 -32.92
CA GLU A 285 -5.78 -15.37 -33.45
C GLU A 285 -6.20 -14.77 -34.80
N LEU A 286 -6.80 -15.59 -35.68
CA LEU A 286 -7.34 -15.12 -36.96
C LEU A 286 -8.54 -14.19 -36.78
N ARG A 287 -9.43 -14.47 -35.82
CA ARG A 287 -10.60 -13.63 -35.50
C ARG A 287 -10.18 -12.27 -34.95
N LEU A 288 -9.16 -12.24 -34.10
CA LEU A 288 -8.62 -11.01 -33.51
C LEU A 288 -7.65 -10.26 -34.42
N ASP A 289 -7.19 -10.90 -35.50
CA ASP A 289 -6.11 -10.42 -36.39
C ASP A 289 -4.82 -10.09 -35.63
N ILE A 290 -4.46 -10.94 -34.65
CA ILE A 290 -3.27 -10.75 -33.82
C ILE A 290 -2.71 -12.08 -33.31
N VAL A 291 -1.39 -12.14 -33.11
CA VAL A 291 -0.71 -13.30 -32.53
C VAL A 291 -0.66 -13.15 -31.02
N LEU A 292 -1.29 -14.07 -30.29
CA LEU A 292 -1.39 -14.05 -28.84
C LEU A 292 -0.07 -14.47 -28.16
N PRO A 293 0.17 -14.02 -26.91
CA PRO A 293 1.34 -14.44 -26.13
C PRO A 293 1.41 -15.97 -25.98
N ASP A 294 2.63 -16.53 -26.07
CA ASP A 294 2.84 -17.99 -25.96
C ASP A 294 2.35 -18.55 -24.63
N ASP A 295 2.59 -17.85 -23.53
CA ASP A 295 2.14 -18.24 -22.20
C ASP A 295 0.60 -18.17 -22.06
N TYR A 296 -0.09 -17.31 -22.82
CA TYR A 296 -1.56 -17.26 -22.84
C TYR A 296 -2.15 -18.40 -23.69
N LYS A 297 -1.45 -18.78 -24.77
CA LYS A 297 -1.79 -20.00 -25.52
C LYS A 297 -1.52 -21.26 -24.69
N GLU A 298 -0.48 -21.27 -23.86
CA GLU A 298 -0.25 -22.34 -22.88
C GLU A 298 -1.39 -22.40 -21.86
N PHE A 299 -1.85 -21.24 -21.36
CA PHE A 299 -3.06 -21.15 -20.53
C PHE A 299 -4.25 -21.84 -21.20
N PHE A 300 -4.60 -21.51 -22.45
CA PHE A 300 -5.72 -22.14 -23.15
C PHE A 300 -5.59 -23.66 -23.32
N LYS A 301 -4.37 -24.14 -23.56
CA LYS A 301 -4.04 -25.58 -23.66
C LYS A 301 -4.09 -26.31 -22.33
N ILE A 302 -4.21 -25.58 -21.22
CA ILE A 302 -4.37 -26.12 -19.88
C ILE A 302 -5.81 -25.95 -19.40
N SER A 303 -6.40 -24.78 -19.65
CA SER A 303 -7.71 -24.32 -19.24
C SER A 303 -8.29 -23.42 -20.32
N ASN A 304 -9.37 -23.83 -20.98
CA ASN A 304 -10.03 -22.98 -21.96
C ASN A 304 -10.97 -21.98 -21.26
N GLY A 305 -10.38 -21.02 -20.54
CA GLY A 305 -11.10 -20.20 -19.56
C GLY A 305 -10.95 -20.74 -18.14
N PHE A 306 -11.18 -19.92 -17.14
CA PHE A 306 -10.90 -20.22 -15.73
C PHE A 306 -11.89 -19.50 -14.82
N GLY A 307 -12.42 -20.18 -13.80
CA GLY A 307 -13.37 -19.58 -12.87
C GLY A 307 -12.74 -18.45 -12.03
N GLY A 308 -13.59 -17.63 -11.42
CA GLY A 308 -13.15 -16.51 -10.59
C GLY A 308 -12.23 -16.97 -9.45
N SER A 309 -11.12 -16.24 -9.25
CA SER A 309 -10.03 -16.68 -8.38
C SER A 309 -9.90 -15.82 -7.13
N TRP A 310 -9.69 -16.43 -5.97
CA TRP A 310 -9.61 -15.69 -4.69
C TRP A 310 -8.30 -14.92 -4.56
N ASN A 311 -8.40 -13.59 -4.49
CA ASN A 311 -7.25 -12.70 -4.32
C ASN A 311 -6.91 -12.38 -2.84
N GLY A 312 -7.74 -12.86 -1.90
CA GLY A 312 -7.60 -12.54 -0.47
C GLY A 312 -8.64 -11.56 0.06
N TYR A 313 -9.43 -10.94 -0.83
CA TYR A 313 -10.48 -9.99 -0.49
C TYR A 313 -11.80 -10.24 -1.23
N TYR A 314 -11.76 -10.52 -2.54
CA TYR A 314 -12.89 -10.96 -3.36
C TYR A 314 -12.44 -12.00 -4.41
N LEU A 315 -13.37 -12.49 -5.22
CA LEU A 315 -13.07 -13.30 -6.39
C LEU A 315 -12.76 -12.39 -7.59
N GLU A 316 -11.57 -12.52 -8.16
CA GLU A 316 -11.23 -11.91 -9.45
C GLU A 316 -12.19 -12.38 -10.54
N PRO A 317 -12.40 -11.58 -11.60
CA PRO A 317 -13.29 -11.96 -12.68
C PRO A 317 -12.83 -13.28 -13.31
N PRO A 318 -13.77 -14.15 -13.73
CA PRO A 318 -13.43 -15.35 -14.46
C PRO A 318 -12.74 -14.99 -15.78
N LEU A 319 -11.79 -15.82 -16.19
CA LEU A 319 -11.12 -15.68 -17.48
C LEU A 319 -11.90 -16.44 -18.56
N HIS A 320 -12.11 -15.76 -19.68
CA HIS A 320 -12.84 -16.23 -20.86
C HIS A 320 -12.16 -17.42 -21.54
N GLY A 321 -12.99 -18.28 -22.13
CA GLY A 321 -12.52 -19.28 -23.10
C GLY A 321 -12.27 -18.66 -24.47
N VAL A 322 -11.69 -19.44 -25.39
CA VAL A 322 -11.35 -18.99 -26.74
C VAL A 322 -12.53 -18.46 -27.56
N ASP A 323 -13.76 -18.85 -27.21
CA ASP A 323 -14.97 -18.41 -27.89
C ASP A 323 -15.40 -17.01 -27.42
N ASP A 324 -15.15 -16.68 -26.16
CA ASP A 324 -15.62 -15.45 -25.51
C ASP A 324 -14.56 -14.34 -25.50
N VAL A 325 -13.28 -14.66 -25.74
CA VAL A 325 -12.23 -13.62 -25.88
C VAL A 325 -12.47 -12.76 -27.12
N GLU A 326 -12.59 -11.46 -26.92
CA GLU A 326 -12.84 -10.50 -27.98
C GLU A 326 -12.20 -9.14 -27.72
N TRP A 327 -12.28 -8.24 -28.71
CA TRP A 327 -11.91 -6.85 -28.51
C TRP A 327 -12.98 -6.18 -27.65
N ALA A 328 -12.57 -5.60 -26.52
CA ALA A 328 -13.49 -4.99 -25.56
C ALA A 328 -14.42 -3.98 -26.26
N GLU A 329 -15.70 -3.99 -25.87
CA GLU A 329 -16.65 -2.97 -26.25
C GLU A 329 -16.23 -1.62 -25.64
N PHE A 330 -16.32 -0.56 -26.43
CA PHE A 330 -15.76 0.74 -26.06
C PHE A 330 -16.70 1.46 -25.08
N TYR A 331 -16.35 1.46 -23.79
CA TYR A 331 -17.06 2.20 -22.76
C TYR A 331 -16.12 3.25 -22.11
N GLY A 332 -16.17 4.50 -22.57
CA GLY A 332 -15.62 5.65 -21.83
C GLY A 332 -14.09 5.82 -21.81
N ASP A 333 -13.65 6.88 -21.11
CA ASP A 333 -12.37 7.62 -21.28
C ASP A 333 -11.12 6.74 -21.45
N ILE A 334 -10.35 7.05 -22.50
CA ILE A 334 -9.12 6.33 -22.80
C ILE A 334 -8.05 6.74 -21.78
N LEU A 335 -7.76 5.86 -20.82
CA LEU A 335 -6.76 6.14 -19.80
C LEU A 335 -5.35 6.08 -20.39
N PRO A 336 -4.43 6.94 -19.90
CA PRO A 336 -3.02 6.82 -20.25
C PRO A 336 -2.48 5.47 -19.81
N ILE A 337 -1.58 4.90 -20.61
CA ILE A 337 -0.94 3.63 -20.26
C ILE A 337 0.13 3.91 -19.21
N GLU A 338 -0.25 3.82 -17.95
CA GLU A 338 0.70 3.88 -16.84
C GLU A 338 1.28 2.49 -16.57
N LEU A 339 2.54 2.29 -16.96
CA LEU A 339 3.20 1.00 -16.81
C LEU A 339 3.89 0.84 -15.44
N HIS A 340 3.89 1.83 -14.57
CA HIS A 340 4.35 1.65 -13.19
C HIS A 340 3.50 2.50 -12.26
N GLU A 341 3.13 2.00 -11.08
CA GLU A 341 2.50 2.89 -10.11
C GLU A 341 3.53 3.82 -9.47
N SER A 342 3.16 5.08 -9.33
CA SER A 342 3.88 6.01 -8.47
C SER A 342 3.35 5.93 -7.03
N PRO A 343 4.22 5.98 -6.00
CA PRO A 343 3.79 6.13 -4.62
C PRO A 343 2.87 7.35 -4.40
N THR A 344 3.01 8.39 -5.23
CA THR A 344 2.20 9.61 -5.13
C THR A 344 0.77 9.43 -5.64
N GLY A 345 0.48 8.31 -6.32
CA GLY A 345 -0.76 8.08 -7.07
C GLY A 345 -0.83 8.88 -8.38
N ASN A 346 0.21 9.64 -8.74
CA ASN A 346 0.30 10.38 -9.98
C ASN A 346 1.58 10.04 -10.72
N LEU A 347 1.51 9.98 -12.05
CA LEU A 347 2.69 9.83 -12.88
C LEU A 347 3.52 11.13 -12.84
N ASP A 348 4.64 11.11 -12.12
CA ASP A 348 5.54 12.27 -11.96
C ASP A 348 6.28 12.67 -13.26
N LEU A 349 6.04 11.96 -14.37
CA LEU A 349 6.63 12.23 -15.67
C LEU A 349 5.66 13.02 -16.55
N ASP A 350 6.09 14.21 -16.96
CA ASP A 350 5.45 14.99 -18.01
C ASP A 350 6.13 14.77 -19.36
N LEU A 351 5.34 14.66 -20.43
CA LEU A 351 5.90 14.62 -21.78
C LEU A 351 6.45 15.99 -22.18
N PRO A 352 7.57 16.02 -22.92
CA PRO A 352 8.15 17.27 -23.40
C PRO A 352 7.14 18.12 -24.17
N GLY A 353 7.15 19.42 -23.87
CA GLY A 353 6.20 20.38 -24.44
C GLY A 353 4.76 20.28 -23.90
N GLY A 354 4.53 19.57 -22.79
CA GLY A 354 3.21 19.48 -22.15
C GLY A 354 2.21 18.63 -22.95
N ARG A 355 2.70 17.65 -23.71
CA ARG A 355 1.84 16.75 -24.50
C ARG A 355 1.14 15.74 -23.60
N GLU A 356 0.02 15.22 -24.09
CA GLU A 356 -0.73 14.16 -23.42
C GLU A 356 -0.04 12.80 -23.56
N TRP A 357 -0.14 11.99 -22.51
CA TRP A 357 0.37 10.62 -22.49
C TRP A 357 -0.31 9.74 -23.54
N PRO A 358 0.39 8.75 -24.13
CA PRO A 358 -0.24 7.78 -24.98
C PRO A 358 -1.32 7.02 -24.23
N THR A 359 -2.47 6.94 -24.85
CA THR A 359 -3.60 6.17 -24.38
C THR A 359 -3.69 4.86 -25.19
N TYR A 360 -4.24 3.80 -24.59
CA TYR A 360 -4.41 2.51 -25.28
C TYR A 360 -5.59 2.55 -26.24
N GLY A 361 -5.55 1.79 -27.32
CA GLY A 361 -6.69 1.64 -28.22
C GLY A 361 -7.80 0.77 -27.60
N ARG A 362 -8.43 -0.07 -28.41
CA ARG A 362 -9.32 -1.12 -27.87
C ARG A 362 -8.45 -2.23 -27.28
N PRO A 363 -8.57 -2.59 -26.00
CA PRO A 363 -7.88 -3.75 -25.44
C PRO A 363 -8.58 -5.05 -25.84
N ILE A 364 -7.92 -6.18 -25.61
CA ILE A 364 -8.53 -7.52 -25.71
C ILE A 364 -9.08 -7.87 -24.33
N GLU A 365 -10.36 -8.17 -24.22
CA GLU A 365 -10.98 -8.62 -22.98
C GLU A 365 -10.66 -10.10 -22.73
N LEU A 366 -10.07 -10.38 -21.57
CA LEU A 366 -9.66 -11.71 -21.14
C LEU A 366 -10.65 -12.30 -20.13
N GLY A 367 -11.48 -11.47 -19.52
CA GLY A 367 -12.42 -11.85 -18.48
C GLY A 367 -13.14 -10.61 -17.95
N SER A 368 -14.38 -10.77 -17.54
CA SER A 368 -15.18 -9.69 -16.96
C SER A 368 -16.21 -10.23 -15.97
N GLU A 369 -16.48 -9.45 -14.92
CA GLU A 369 -17.53 -9.68 -13.94
C GLU A 369 -17.97 -8.32 -13.38
N ASP A 370 -19.20 -7.91 -13.67
CA ASP A 370 -19.73 -6.58 -13.31
C ASP A 370 -18.81 -5.43 -13.77
N VAL A 371 -18.11 -4.79 -12.84
CA VAL A 371 -17.18 -3.65 -13.09
C VAL A 371 -15.71 -4.07 -13.11
N LEU A 372 -15.44 -5.37 -12.94
CA LEU A 372 -14.10 -5.95 -12.94
C LEU A 372 -13.78 -6.48 -14.34
N GLN A 373 -12.63 -6.09 -14.88
CA GLN A 373 -12.19 -6.56 -16.20
C GLN A 373 -10.71 -6.93 -16.18
N ALA A 374 -10.38 -8.09 -16.75
CA ALA A 374 -9.02 -8.48 -17.07
C ALA A 374 -8.81 -8.24 -18.56
N GLN A 375 -7.75 -7.52 -18.94
CA GLN A 375 -7.53 -7.04 -20.30
C GLN A 375 -6.08 -7.24 -20.76
N PHE A 376 -5.88 -7.36 -22.07
CA PHE A 376 -4.57 -7.18 -22.71
C PHE A 376 -4.50 -5.87 -23.50
N ILE A 377 -3.44 -5.10 -23.23
CA ILE A 377 -2.99 -4.01 -24.08
C ILE A 377 -2.08 -4.59 -25.17
N PRO A 378 -2.36 -4.31 -26.46
CA PRO A 378 -1.61 -4.89 -27.57
C PRO A 378 -0.20 -4.32 -27.71
N PRO A 379 0.69 -4.99 -28.49
CA PRO A 379 2.09 -4.57 -28.62
C PRO A 379 2.33 -3.21 -29.27
N HIS A 380 1.43 -2.80 -30.16
CA HIS A 380 1.50 -1.47 -30.75
C HIS A 380 1.39 -0.38 -29.67
N ASP A 381 0.40 -0.48 -28.78
CA ASP A 381 0.12 0.52 -27.77
C ASP A 381 1.11 0.44 -26.60
N THR A 382 1.50 -0.77 -26.21
CA THR A 382 2.58 -1.00 -25.24
C THR A 382 3.88 -0.32 -25.69
N ARG A 383 4.25 -0.46 -26.97
CA ARG A 383 5.44 0.17 -27.53
C ARG A 383 5.35 1.69 -27.52
N ARG A 384 4.20 2.26 -27.90
CA ARG A 384 3.96 3.71 -27.84
C ARG A 384 4.15 4.26 -26.43
N ALA A 385 3.67 3.55 -25.41
CA ALA A 385 3.88 3.92 -24.02
C ALA A 385 5.37 3.88 -23.66
N ILE A 386 6.09 2.80 -23.97
CA ILE A 386 7.52 2.66 -23.69
C ILE A 386 8.34 3.76 -24.37
N GLU A 387 8.01 4.11 -25.62
CA GLU A 387 8.65 5.20 -26.36
C GLU A 387 8.44 6.56 -25.67
N ALA A 388 7.24 6.82 -25.14
CA ALA A 388 6.95 8.01 -24.34
C ALA A 388 7.78 8.04 -23.04
N TYR A 389 7.89 6.92 -22.32
CA TYR A 389 8.78 6.82 -21.15
C TYR A 389 10.23 7.15 -21.53
N LYS A 390 10.72 6.58 -22.63
CA LYS A 390 12.08 6.82 -23.11
C LYS A 390 12.31 8.29 -23.44
N GLU A 391 11.36 8.92 -24.13
CA GLU A 391 11.43 10.33 -24.46
C GLU A 391 11.53 11.20 -23.19
N CYS A 392 10.68 10.97 -22.18
CA CYS A 392 10.76 11.71 -20.92
C CYS A 392 12.12 11.48 -20.22
N LEU A 393 12.61 10.24 -20.19
CA LEU A 393 13.87 9.92 -19.52
C LEU A 393 15.12 10.45 -20.24
N GLU A 394 15.03 10.72 -21.54
CA GLU A 394 16.10 11.33 -22.36
C GLU A 394 15.97 12.86 -22.45
N SER A 395 14.78 13.41 -22.19
CA SER A 395 14.51 14.84 -22.28
C SER A 395 15.34 15.66 -21.28
N PRO A 396 15.96 16.78 -21.71
CA PRO A 396 16.58 17.72 -20.78
C PRO A 396 15.56 18.49 -19.91
N GLU A 397 14.28 18.51 -20.28
CA GLU A 397 13.21 19.17 -19.51
C GLU A 397 12.83 18.36 -18.25
N THR A 398 13.05 17.05 -18.26
CA THR A 398 12.71 16.18 -17.14
C THR A 398 13.81 16.23 -16.06
N PRO A 399 13.49 16.57 -14.80
CA PRO A 399 14.48 16.65 -13.73
C PRO A 399 15.17 15.30 -13.46
N ASP A 400 16.48 15.32 -13.18
CA ASP A 400 17.26 14.10 -12.94
C ASP A 400 16.75 13.25 -11.77
N ALA A 401 16.22 13.90 -10.72
CA ALA A 401 15.61 13.21 -9.58
C ALA A 401 14.39 12.38 -10.02
N VAL A 402 13.53 12.94 -10.88
CA VAL A 402 12.37 12.23 -11.44
C VAL A 402 12.84 11.06 -12.30
N LYS A 403 13.82 11.29 -13.19
CA LYS A 403 14.37 10.20 -14.04
C LYS A 403 14.92 9.04 -13.21
N GLN A 404 15.66 9.34 -12.14
CA GLN A 404 16.18 8.32 -11.23
C GLN A 404 15.06 7.60 -10.49
N HIS A 405 14.03 8.32 -10.07
CA HIS A 405 12.86 7.75 -9.41
C HIS A 405 12.12 6.76 -10.32
N THR A 406 11.73 7.19 -11.52
CA THR A 406 11.06 6.36 -12.52
C THR A 406 11.86 5.08 -12.81
N ARG A 407 13.19 5.19 -13.02
CA ARG A 407 14.03 4.01 -13.26
C ARG A 407 13.99 3.00 -12.12
N LYS A 408 13.90 3.45 -10.86
CA LYS A 408 13.75 2.56 -9.70
C LYS A 408 12.38 1.89 -9.66
N LEU A 409 11.30 2.62 -9.96
CA LEU A 409 9.94 2.06 -10.06
C LEU A 409 9.89 0.97 -11.13
N ILE A 410 10.47 1.25 -12.30
CA ILE A 410 10.58 0.31 -13.41
C ILE A 410 11.41 -0.91 -13.00
N ALA A 411 12.59 -0.71 -12.43
CA ALA A 411 13.43 -1.83 -11.97
C ALA A 411 12.73 -2.66 -10.89
N SER A 412 11.93 -2.05 -10.02
CA SER A 412 11.16 -2.75 -9.00
C SER A 412 10.08 -3.67 -9.61
N LYS A 413 9.31 -3.15 -10.56
CA LYS A 413 8.19 -3.87 -11.19
C LYS A 413 8.68 -4.89 -12.23
N TYR A 414 9.66 -4.50 -13.05
CA TYR A 414 10.11 -5.24 -14.24
C TYR A 414 11.48 -5.91 -14.09
N GLY A 415 12.25 -5.57 -13.06
CA GLY A 415 13.60 -6.06 -12.81
C GLY A 415 14.68 -5.14 -13.38
N SER A 416 14.47 -4.54 -14.55
CA SER A 416 15.38 -3.55 -15.13
C SER A 416 14.70 -2.70 -16.22
N TRP A 417 15.37 -1.63 -16.66
CA TRP A 417 14.94 -0.83 -17.81
C TRP A 417 14.94 -1.66 -19.11
N GLU A 418 15.96 -2.50 -19.32
CA GLU A 418 16.06 -3.36 -20.51
C GLU A 418 14.98 -4.45 -20.55
N ALA A 419 14.52 -4.90 -19.37
CA ALA A 419 13.38 -5.81 -19.29
C ALA A 419 12.07 -5.08 -19.61
N PHE A 420 11.94 -3.84 -19.16
CA PHE A 420 10.81 -2.95 -19.47
C PHE A 420 10.74 -2.56 -20.96
N GLU A 421 11.86 -2.31 -21.62
CA GLU A 421 11.87 -2.01 -23.07
C GLU A 421 11.46 -3.22 -23.93
N LYS A 422 11.53 -4.44 -23.37
CA LYS A 422 11.17 -5.68 -24.07
C LYS A 422 9.72 -6.11 -23.85
N LEU A 423 8.93 -5.32 -23.12
CA LEU A 423 7.52 -5.67 -22.93
C LEU A 423 6.80 -5.55 -24.28
N GLU A 424 6.14 -6.65 -24.66
CA GLU A 424 5.30 -6.70 -25.85
C GLU A 424 3.83 -6.60 -25.48
N TRP A 425 3.40 -7.27 -24.42
CA TRP A 425 2.01 -7.30 -23.98
C TRP A 425 1.91 -6.85 -22.54
N VAL A 426 0.82 -6.16 -22.19
CA VAL A 426 0.52 -5.78 -20.81
C VAL A 426 -0.83 -6.36 -20.45
N ALA A 427 -0.88 -7.20 -19.42
CA ALA A 427 -2.11 -7.58 -18.74
C ALA A 427 -2.53 -6.42 -17.84
N MET A 428 -3.81 -6.12 -17.75
CA MET A 428 -4.30 -5.05 -16.89
C MET A 428 -5.60 -5.50 -16.25
N ASP A 429 -5.69 -5.31 -14.95
CA ASP A 429 -6.95 -5.44 -14.23
C ASP A 429 -7.53 -4.04 -14.08
N GLN A 430 -8.78 -3.87 -14.53
CA GLN A 430 -9.53 -2.63 -14.45
C GLN A 430 -10.67 -2.80 -13.46
N HIS A 431 -10.70 -1.91 -12.48
CA HIS A 431 -11.80 -1.72 -11.55
C HIS A 431 -12.51 -0.40 -11.90
N ASP A 432 -13.78 -0.26 -11.49
CA ASP A 432 -14.71 0.87 -11.73
C ASP A 432 -14.06 2.29 -11.72
N THR A 433 -12.94 2.49 -10.98
CA THR A 433 -12.13 3.73 -10.99
C THR A 433 -10.60 3.57 -10.90
N GLU A 434 -10.01 2.37 -10.94
CA GLU A 434 -8.55 2.15 -10.78
C GLU A 434 -8.04 1.03 -11.71
N SER A 435 -6.94 1.26 -12.44
CA SER A 435 -6.32 0.28 -13.35
C SER A 435 -4.94 -0.16 -12.85
N VAL A 436 -4.68 -1.47 -12.72
CA VAL A 436 -3.38 -2.04 -12.29
C VAL A 436 -2.80 -2.95 -13.39
N ALA A 437 -1.61 -2.61 -13.91
CA ALA A 437 -0.95 -3.34 -14.99
C ALA A 437 0.01 -4.45 -14.48
N TYR A 438 -0.07 -5.66 -15.07
CA TYR A 438 0.82 -6.83 -14.89
C TYR A 438 1.46 -7.26 -16.24
N VAL A 439 2.66 -7.87 -16.25
CA VAL A 439 3.30 -8.28 -17.53
C VAL A 439 3.83 -9.71 -17.53
N ASN A 440 3.65 -10.36 -18.69
CA ASN A 440 4.05 -11.73 -19.02
C ASN A 440 5.44 -11.78 -19.71
N ARG A 441 6.31 -12.75 -19.37
CA ARG A 441 7.71 -12.81 -19.89
C ARG A 441 7.93 -14.01 -20.79
N LYS A 442 8.37 -13.76 -22.03
CA LYS A 442 8.88 -14.78 -22.95
C LYS A 442 10.16 -15.45 -22.42
N ARG A 443 10.10 -16.75 -22.08
CA ARG A 443 11.28 -17.58 -21.78
C ARG A 443 12.03 -17.88 -23.08
N ARG A 444 13.31 -17.48 -23.19
CA ARG A 444 14.23 -18.08 -24.18
C ARG A 444 14.90 -19.29 -23.55
N PHE A 445 14.66 -20.47 -24.12
CA PHE A 445 15.50 -21.65 -23.90
C PHE A 445 16.75 -21.55 -24.77
N GLY A 446 17.92 -21.66 -24.13
CA GLY A 446 19.21 -22.15 -24.67
C GLY A 446 19.80 -21.46 -25.91
N GLU A 447 20.71 -20.51 -25.71
CA GLU A 447 22.18 -20.63 -25.89
C GLU A 447 22.87 -19.36 -25.38
#